data_AF-A0A935MPV8-F1
#
_entry.id   AF-A0A935MPV8-F1
#
_cell.length_a   1.000
_cell.length_b   1.000
_cell.length_c   1.000
_cell.angle_alpha   90.00
_cell.angle_beta   90.00
_cell.angle_gamma   90.00
#
_symmetry.space_group_name_H-M   'P 1'
#
loop_
_entity.id
_entity.type
_entity.pdbx_description
1 polymer ?
#
loop_
_entity_poly.entity_id
_entity_poly.type
_entity_poly.pdbx_seq_one_letter_code
_entity_poly.pdbx_strand_id
1 'polypeptide(L)'
;MMTKIPQRSSNNFETKMFYLKKPLRFVPLLILTGFLFANTSLAQTEFKLDGIIIETNAKHIDPAAFKAKITLAFELLKTKAPSDYATMKSFIGKIRAYQASGANFNEDIMTIDIAKATFDASLEWLTSVLAHETTHIKKYKDTGKKFGDAHLLTDKKAALQIMINEELDCNKVQLAVLEKVGGAKYEIDYLRAQKGDHFDIDKDGDYDMDDYKGRKW
;
A
#
# COMPACT_ATOMS: atom_id res chain seq x y z
N MET A 1 1.88 -35.74 -19.56
CA MET A 1 1.99 -36.15 -18.15
C MET A 1 1.46 -35.02 -17.28
N MET A 2 0.25 -35.18 -16.74
CA MET A 2 -0.38 -34.20 -15.84
C MET A 2 0.08 -34.46 -14.41
N THR A 3 0.89 -33.57 -13.85
CA THR A 3 1.29 -33.59 -12.45
C THR A 3 0.23 -32.87 -11.60
N LYS A 4 -0.39 -33.62 -10.69
CA LYS A 4 -1.37 -33.13 -9.71
C LYS A 4 -0.69 -32.20 -8.69
N ILE A 5 -1.32 -31.06 -8.43
CA ILE A 5 -0.94 -30.14 -7.34
C ILE A 5 -1.60 -30.65 -6.04
N PRO A 6 -0.85 -30.79 -4.92
CA PRO A 6 -1.42 -31.25 -3.66
C PRO A 6 -2.19 -30.15 -2.93
N GLN A 7 -3.37 -30.49 -2.42
CA GLN A 7 -4.16 -29.65 -1.51
C GLN A 7 -3.49 -29.56 -0.14
N ARG A 8 -3.36 -28.34 0.39
CA ARG A 8 -2.94 -28.08 1.78
C ARG A 8 -4.15 -28.06 2.71
N SER A 9 -4.05 -28.82 3.79
CA SER A 9 -5.02 -28.94 4.89
C SER A 9 -4.99 -27.72 5.81
N SER A 10 -6.16 -27.20 6.14
CA SER A 10 -6.36 -26.17 7.16
C SER A 10 -6.31 -26.79 8.57
N ASN A 11 -5.27 -26.46 9.34
CA ASN A 11 -5.23 -26.80 10.77
C ASN A 11 -5.92 -25.70 11.59
N ASN A 12 -7.01 -26.11 12.25
CA ASN A 12 -7.76 -25.35 13.24
C ASN A 12 -6.93 -25.20 14.52
N PHE A 13 -6.75 -23.97 15.01
CA PHE A 13 -6.28 -23.71 16.37
C PHE A 13 -7.48 -23.44 17.28
N GLU A 14 -7.81 -24.42 18.13
CA GLU A 14 -8.73 -24.28 19.24
C GLU A 14 -8.05 -23.56 20.43
N THR A 15 -8.58 -22.42 20.84
CA THR A 15 -8.21 -21.74 22.08
C THR A 15 -9.12 -22.21 23.22
N LYS A 16 -8.59 -23.03 24.13
CA LYS A 16 -9.25 -23.42 25.38
C LYS A 16 -9.22 -22.24 26.37
N MET A 17 -10.40 -21.68 26.68
CA MET A 17 -10.59 -20.69 27.73
C MET A 17 -10.83 -21.37 29.08
N PHE A 18 -9.97 -21.08 30.07
CA PHE A 18 -10.13 -21.49 31.47
C PHE A 18 -11.16 -20.59 32.19
N TYR A 19 -12.20 -21.22 32.75
CA TYR A 19 -13.16 -20.57 33.65
C TYR A 19 -12.61 -20.52 35.08
N LEU A 20 -12.39 -19.32 35.61
CA LEU A 20 -12.17 -19.06 37.05
C LEU A 20 -13.42 -18.38 37.62
N LYS A 21 -14.22 -19.15 38.39
CA LYS A 21 -15.31 -18.63 39.21
C LYS A 21 -14.76 -17.78 40.36
N LYS A 22 -15.21 -16.53 40.48
CA LYS A 22 -15.08 -15.74 41.71
C LYS A 22 -16.47 -15.26 42.17
N PRO A 23 -16.71 -15.11 43.48
CA PRO A 23 -18.03 -14.89 44.03
C PRO A 23 -18.50 -13.44 43.90
N LEU A 24 -19.83 -13.30 43.72
CA LEU A 24 -20.57 -12.04 43.71
C LEU A 24 -20.29 -11.24 44.99
N ARG A 25 -19.91 -9.96 44.81
CA ARG A 25 -20.04 -8.94 45.84
C ARG A 25 -21.02 -7.88 45.35
N PHE A 26 -22.01 -7.61 46.18
CA PHE A 26 -23.02 -6.55 46.04
C PHE A 26 -22.34 -5.18 45.85
N VAL A 27 -22.79 -4.43 44.84
CA VAL A 27 -22.42 -3.03 44.61
C VAL A 27 -23.72 -2.21 44.60
N PRO A 28 -23.78 -1.07 45.30
CA PRO A 28 -24.99 -0.26 45.39
C PRO A 28 -25.28 0.46 44.07
N LEU A 29 -26.57 0.64 43.81
CA LEU A 29 -27.18 1.28 42.65
C LEU A 29 -26.64 2.71 42.47
N LEU A 30 -25.71 2.88 41.52
CA LEU A 30 -25.26 4.19 41.03
C LEU A 30 -26.09 4.56 39.79
N ILE A 31 -26.67 5.75 39.80
CA ILE A 31 -27.45 6.32 38.69
C ILE A 31 -26.51 6.46 37.48
N LEU A 32 -26.71 5.60 36.48
CA LEU A 32 -25.99 5.61 35.22
C LEU A 32 -26.57 6.71 34.33
N THR A 33 -25.93 7.89 34.29
CA THR A 33 -26.11 8.80 33.16
C THR A 33 -25.58 8.10 31.93
N GLY A 34 -26.48 7.61 31.09
CA GLY A 34 -26.15 6.88 29.87
C GLY A 34 -25.38 7.76 28.89
N PHE A 35 -24.05 7.68 28.94
CA PHE A 35 -23.24 7.97 27.77
C PHE A 35 -23.48 6.85 26.77
N LEU A 36 -24.39 7.11 25.83
CA LEU A 36 -24.48 6.39 24.58
C LEU A 36 -23.13 6.56 23.88
N PHE A 37 -22.23 5.59 24.07
CA PHE A 37 -21.12 5.40 23.15
C PHE A 37 -21.75 5.00 21.82
N ALA A 38 -22.00 5.99 20.96
CA ALA A 38 -22.16 5.72 19.55
C ALA A 38 -20.89 4.98 19.13
N ASN A 39 -21.01 3.68 18.88
CA ASN A 39 -20.08 2.94 18.05
C ASN A 39 -20.13 3.58 16.67
N THR A 40 -19.48 4.73 16.50
CA THR A 40 -19.12 5.24 15.19
C THR A 40 -18.16 4.21 14.66
N SER A 41 -18.67 3.26 13.86
CA SER A 41 -17.78 2.49 13.01
C SER A 41 -16.88 3.51 12.31
N LEU A 42 -15.57 3.32 12.41
CA LEU A 42 -14.60 4.18 11.75
C LEU A 42 -14.96 4.16 10.26
N ALA A 43 -15.66 5.20 9.81
CA ALA A 43 -16.46 5.11 8.60
C ALA A 43 -15.52 5.04 7.39
N GLN A 44 -15.44 3.86 6.79
CA GLN A 44 -14.94 3.72 5.45
C GLN A 44 -15.96 4.32 4.49
N THR A 45 -15.50 5.24 3.65
CA THR A 45 -16.34 5.88 2.63
C THR A 45 -15.65 5.86 1.28
N GLU A 46 -16.43 5.77 0.22
CA GLU A 46 -15.95 5.74 -1.16
C GLU A 46 -16.52 6.92 -1.96
N PHE A 47 -15.72 7.47 -2.87
CA PHE A 47 -16.20 8.38 -3.90
C PHE A 47 -15.42 8.16 -5.20
N LYS A 48 -15.94 8.66 -6.33
CA LYS A 48 -15.26 8.58 -7.62
C LYS A 48 -14.58 9.90 -7.97
N LEU A 49 -13.33 9.84 -8.40
CA LEU A 49 -12.58 10.95 -8.96
C LEU A 49 -12.09 10.55 -10.35
N ASP A 50 -12.62 11.20 -11.39
CA ASP A 50 -12.30 10.92 -12.80
C ASP A 50 -12.44 9.44 -13.22
N GLY A 51 -13.35 8.71 -12.55
CA GLY A 51 -13.63 7.29 -12.79
C GLY A 51 -12.89 6.32 -11.87
N ILE A 52 -11.93 6.80 -11.07
CA ILE A 52 -11.17 6.01 -10.09
C ILE A 52 -11.87 6.06 -8.74
N ILE A 53 -11.97 4.91 -8.06
CA ILE A 53 -12.54 4.81 -6.70
C ILE A 53 -11.52 5.32 -5.69
N ILE A 54 -11.93 6.23 -4.82
CA ILE A 54 -11.13 6.70 -3.69
C ILE A 54 -11.76 6.15 -2.41
N GLU A 55 -11.08 5.20 -1.79
CA GLU A 55 -11.52 4.47 -0.59
C GLU A 55 -10.81 5.06 0.64
N THR A 56 -11.57 5.73 1.50
CA THR A 56 -11.07 6.31 2.76
C THR A 56 -11.11 5.28 3.89
N ASN A 57 -10.21 5.39 4.86
CA ASN A 57 -10.23 4.55 6.05
C ASN A 57 -9.71 5.32 7.26
N ALA A 58 -10.63 5.71 8.15
CA ALA A 58 -10.32 6.51 9.34
C ALA A 58 -9.39 5.81 10.35
N LYS A 59 -9.17 4.49 10.23
CA LYS A 59 -8.14 3.78 11.01
C LYS A 59 -6.72 4.20 10.61
N HIS A 60 -6.52 4.59 9.35
CA HIS A 60 -5.20 4.85 8.79
C HIS A 60 -4.99 6.35 8.54
N ILE A 61 -5.96 7.03 7.93
CA ILE A 61 -5.86 8.44 7.55
C ILE A 61 -7.24 9.09 7.71
N ASP A 62 -7.28 10.33 8.20
CA ASP A 62 -8.52 11.12 8.28
C ASP A 62 -9.21 11.18 6.88
N PRO A 63 -10.47 10.75 6.75
CA PRO A 63 -11.15 10.66 5.45
C PRO A 63 -11.23 11.98 4.68
N ALA A 64 -11.46 13.09 5.39
CA ALA A 64 -11.60 14.40 4.77
C ALA A 64 -10.25 14.90 4.23
N ALA A 65 -9.19 14.77 5.02
CA ALA A 65 -7.82 15.08 4.60
C ALA A 65 -7.37 14.18 3.43
N PHE A 66 -7.67 12.88 3.49
CA PHE A 66 -7.32 11.93 2.43
C PHE A 66 -7.96 12.33 1.10
N LYS A 67 -9.28 12.56 1.11
CA LYS A 67 -10.02 13.05 -0.05
C LYS A 67 -9.41 14.33 -0.61
N ALA A 68 -9.20 15.34 0.24
CA ALA A 68 -8.69 16.64 -0.20
C ALA A 68 -7.31 16.52 -0.85
N LYS A 69 -6.37 15.82 -0.22
CA LYS A 69 -4.99 15.74 -0.74
C LYS A 69 -4.88 14.86 -1.99
N ILE A 70 -5.65 13.77 -2.08
CA ILE A 70 -5.68 12.95 -3.31
C ILE A 70 -6.29 13.75 -4.47
N THR A 71 -7.33 14.54 -4.24
CA THR A 71 -7.86 15.45 -5.27
C THR A 71 -6.81 16.46 -5.74
N LEU A 72 -6.07 17.07 -4.80
CA LEU A 72 -4.99 17.99 -5.17
C LEU A 72 -3.86 17.29 -5.94
N ALA A 73 -3.50 16.06 -5.58
CA ALA A 73 -2.47 15.29 -6.27
C ALA A 73 -2.90 14.96 -7.71
N PHE A 74 -4.18 14.63 -7.92
CA PHE A 74 -4.74 14.40 -9.25
C PHE A 74 -4.67 15.66 -10.12
N GLU A 75 -5.12 16.79 -9.58
CA GLU A 75 -5.08 18.06 -10.32
C GLU A 75 -3.63 18.48 -10.64
N LEU A 76 -2.70 18.27 -9.71
CA LEU A 76 -1.28 18.53 -9.93
C LEU A 76 -0.70 17.62 -11.03
N LEU A 77 -0.96 16.31 -10.98
CA LEU A 77 -0.51 15.36 -11.99
C LEU A 77 -1.10 15.67 -13.37
N LYS A 78 -2.41 15.92 -13.42
CA LYS A 78 -3.14 16.27 -14.65
C LYS A 78 -2.59 17.55 -15.30
N THR A 79 -2.24 18.55 -14.48
CA THR A 79 -1.75 19.84 -14.96
C THR A 79 -0.29 19.79 -15.39
N LYS A 80 0.58 19.15 -14.62
CA LYS A 80 2.04 19.21 -14.80
C LYS A 80 2.62 18.00 -15.53
N ALA A 81 1.93 16.87 -15.49
CA ALA A 81 2.36 15.60 -16.08
C ALA A 81 1.18 14.86 -16.75
N PRO A 82 0.49 15.48 -17.74
CA PRO A 82 -0.76 14.95 -18.30
C PRO A 82 -0.61 13.56 -18.95
N SER A 83 0.56 13.23 -19.51
CA SER A 83 0.82 11.88 -20.05
C SER A 83 0.88 10.82 -18.95
N ASP A 84 1.49 11.15 -17.81
CA ASP A 84 1.57 10.27 -16.64
C ASP A 84 0.19 10.11 -15.99
N TYR A 85 -0.60 11.20 -15.95
CA TYR A 85 -2.01 11.16 -15.54
C TYR A 85 -2.87 10.26 -16.44
N ALA A 86 -2.73 10.37 -17.76
CA ALA A 86 -3.45 9.53 -18.71
C ALA A 86 -3.09 8.05 -18.51
N THR A 87 -1.81 7.76 -18.29
CA THR A 87 -1.33 6.40 -17.97
C THR A 87 -1.98 5.90 -16.69
N MET A 88 -1.94 6.68 -15.60
CA MET A 88 -2.60 6.33 -14.33
C MET A 88 -4.06 5.92 -14.55
N LYS A 89 -4.84 6.76 -15.23
CA LYS A 89 -6.26 6.48 -15.51
C LYS A 89 -6.52 5.20 -16.30
N SER A 90 -5.60 4.77 -17.16
CA SER A 90 -5.76 3.56 -17.97
C SER A 90 -5.48 2.27 -17.19
N PHE A 91 -4.71 2.36 -16.11
CA PHE A 91 -4.19 1.18 -15.40
C PHE A 91 -4.78 0.99 -14.00
N ILE A 92 -5.10 2.06 -13.28
CA ILE A 92 -5.60 1.97 -11.90
C ILE A 92 -7.12 2.13 -11.84
N GLY A 93 -7.76 1.38 -10.94
CA GLY A 93 -9.19 1.50 -10.68
C GLY A 93 -9.53 2.04 -9.29
N LYS A 94 -8.59 1.95 -8.34
CA LYS A 94 -8.81 2.38 -6.95
C LYS A 94 -7.55 2.95 -6.29
N ILE A 95 -7.75 3.90 -5.37
CA ILE A 95 -6.74 4.39 -4.43
C ILE A 95 -7.34 4.29 -3.03
N ARG A 96 -6.60 3.70 -2.08
CA ARG A 96 -7.11 3.41 -0.74
C ARG A 96 -6.16 3.86 0.36
N ALA A 97 -6.71 4.43 1.43
CA ALA A 97 -5.96 4.62 2.68
C ALA A 97 -5.76 3.28 3.39
N TYR A 98 -4.51 2.88 3.61
CA TYR A 98 -4.17 1.54 4.13
C TYR A 98 -2.99 1.57 5.11
N GLN A 99 -2.59 0.41 5.62
CA GLN A 99 -1.46 0.29 6.56
C GLN A 99 -0.09 0.45 5.89
N ALA A 100 0.07 -0.05 4.67
CA ALA A 100 1.29 0.06 3.86
C ALA A 100 0.97 0.70 2.50
N SER A 101 1.97 1.38 1.92
CA SER A 101 1.89 1.91 0.56
C SER A 101 2.33 0.86 -0.44
N GLY A 102 1.69 0.85 -1.61
CA GLY A 102 2.14 0.01 -2.71
C GLY A 102 1.06 -0.30 -3.73
N ALA A 103 1.47 -0.91 -4.84
CA ALA A 103 0.58 -1.52 -5.81
C ALA A 103 0.01 -2.85 -5.30
N ASN A 104 -1.32 -2.95 -5.27
CA ASN A 104 -2.03 -4.15 -4.87
C ASN A 104 -2.67 -4.85 -6.08
N PHE A 105 -2.12 -6.04 -6.37
CA PHE A 105 -2.51 -6.91 -7.49
C PHE A 105 -3.42 -8.08 -7.07
N ASN A 106 -3.84 -8.13 -5.80
CA ASN A 106 -4.60 -9.26 -5.25
C ASN A 106 -6.11 -9.03 -5.28
N GLU A 107 -6.55 -7.87 -5.76
CA GLU A 107 -7.96 -7.50 -5.92
C GLU A 107 -8.33 -7.47 -7.41
N ASP A 108 -9.62 -7.65 -7.71
CA ASP A 108 -10.14 -7.52 -9.08
C ASP A 108 -9.92 -6.11 -9.65
N ILE A 109 -9.89 -5.11 -8.77
CA ILE A 109 -9.63 -3.71 -9.10
C ILE A 109 -8.19 -3.39 -8.73
N MET A 110 -7.38 -3.05 -9.74
CA MET A 110 -5.99 -2.62 -9.52
C MET A 110 -5.97 -1.40 -8.60
N THR A 111 -5.32 -1.55 -7.45
CA THR A 111 -5.42 -0.61 -6.33
C THR A 111 -4.05 -0.07 -5.97
N ILE A 112 -3.96 1.24 -5.75
CA ILE A 112 -2.83 1.86 -5.05
C ILE A 112 -3.22 2.01 -3.59
N ASP A 113 -2.51 1.32 -2.70
CA ASP A 113 -2.62 1.50 -1.26
C ASP A 113 -1.68 2.64 -0.82
N ILE A 114 -2.15 3.50 0.09
CA ILE A 114 -1.40 4.65 0.62
C ILE A 114 -1.37 4.58 2.14
N ALA A 115 -0.16 4.41 2.70
CA ALA A 115 0.10 4.52 4.12
C ALA A 115 0.17 5.96 4.60
N LYS A 116 0.00 6.14 5.91
CA LYS A 116 0.10 7.45 6.57
C LYS A 116 1.43 8.17 6.31
N ALA A 117 2.56 7.46 6.31
CA ALA A 117 3.87 8.07 6.07
C ALA A 117 3.98 8.68 4.66
N THR A 118 3.51 7.95 3.64
CA THR A 118 3.45 8.46 2.25
C THR A 118 2.46 9.63 2.14
N PHE A 119 1.32 9.53 2.83
CA PHE A 119 0.33 10.59 2.85
C PHE A 119 0.84 11.87 3.52
N ASP A 120 1.61 11.77 4.61
CA ASP A 120 2.13 12.91 5.37
C ASP A 120 3.30 13.63 4.65
N ALA A 121 3.88 13.04 3.61
CA ALA A 121 4.91 13.65 2.77
C ALA A 121 4.38 14.88 1.99
N SER A 122 5.21 15.53 1.16
CA SER A 122 4.75 16.66 0.35
C SER A 122 3.66 16.26 -0.65
N LEU A 123 2.93 17.25 -1.18
CA LEU A 123 1.93 16.99 -2.22
C LEU A 123 2.60 16.46 -3.50
N GLU A 124 3.75 17.02 -3.84
CA GLU A 124 4.60 16.67 -4.97
C GLU A 124 5.11 15.23 -4.84
N TRP A 125 5.60 14.85 -3.65
CA TRP A 125 6.02 13.48 -3.36
C TRP A 125 4.86 12.50 -3.52
N LEU A 126 3.73 12.74 -2.85
CA LEU A 126 2.54 11.89 -2.99
C LEU A 126 2.11 11.76 -4.46
N THR A 127 2.11 12.86 -5.19
CA THR A 127 1.77 12.88 -6.63
C THR A 127 2.73 12.00 -7.45
N SER A 128 4.03 12.08 -7.16
CA SER A 128 5.04 11.24 -7.81
C SER A 128 4.87 9.75 -7.46
N VAL A 129 4.51 9.43 -6.21
CA VAL A 129 4.26 8.05 -5.77
C VAL A 129 3.07 7.44 -6.50
N LEU A 130 2.00 8.21 -6.79
CA LEU A 130 0.88 7.68 -7.59
C LEU A 130 1.35 7.20 -8.98
N ALA A 131 2.28 7.91 -9.61
CA ALA A 131 2.89 7.48 -10.87
C ALA A 131 3.84 6.29 -10.72
N HIS A 132 4.60 6.25 -9.61
CA HIS A 132 5.43 5.09 -9.24
C HIS A 132 4.57 3.81 -9.17
N GLU A 133 3.53 3.80 -8.34
CA GLU A 133 2.70 2.62 -8.12
C GLU A 133 1.89 2.24 -9.36
N THR A 134 1.48 3.24 -10.15
CA THR A 134 0.91 3.01 -11.48
C THR A 134 1.87 2.23 -12.38
N THR A 135 3.17 2.48 -12.30
CA THR A 135 4.18 1.80 -13.12
C THR A 135 4.29 0.32 -12.74
N HIS A 136 4.24 0.01 -11.45
CA HIS A 136 4.13 -1.37 -10.95
C HIS A 136 2.87 -2.07 -11.49
N ILE A 137 1.71 -1.42 -11.40
CA ILE A 137 0.43 -1.93 -11.94
C ILE A 137 0.49 -2.15 -13.45
N LYS A 138 1.05 -1.19 -14.20
CA LYS A 138 1.20 -1.28 -15.64
C LYS A 138 2.06 -2.48 -16.02
N LYS A 139 3.23 -2.63 -15.42
CA LYS A 139 4.12 -3.79 -15.65
C LYS A 139 3.41 -5.11 -15.34
N TYR A 140 2.62 -5.17 -14.27
CA TYR A 140 1.82 -6.35 -13.96
C TYR A 140 0.78 -6.64 -15.06
N LYS A 141 0.00 -5.64 -15.49
CA LYS A 141 -1.00 -5.84 -16.55
C LYS A 141 -0.38 -6.22 -17.90
N ASP A 142 0.78 -5.68 -18.22
CA ASP A 142 1.47 -5.94 -19.49
C ASP A 142 2.12 -7.33 -19.54
N THR A 143 2.55 -7.87 -18.40
CA THR A 143 3.37 -9.11 -18.33
C THR A 143 2.70 -10.28 -17.61
N GLY A 144 1.68 -10.02 -16.79
CA GLY A 144 1.03 -10.99 -15.90
C GLY A 144 1.88 -11.42 -14.69
N LYS A 145 3.06 -10.83 -14.49
CA LYS A 145 3.99 -11.26 -13.43
C LYS A 145 3.82 -10.42 -12.16
N LYS A 146 3.44 -11.07 -11.06
CA LYS A 146 3.45 -10.43 -9.73
C LYS A 146 4.89 -10.38 -9.26
N PHE A 147 5.46 -9.20 -9.17
CA PHE A 147 6.88 -9.04 -8.82
C PHE A 147 7.16 -9.38 -7.35
N GLY A 148 6.14 -9.27 -6.50
CA GLY A 148 6.16 -9.85 -5.16
C GLY A 148 6.55 -11.33 -5.13
N ASP A 149 6.37 -12.09 -6.23
CA ASP A 149 6.70 -13.52 -6.34
C ASP A 149 8.19 -13.79 -6.62
N ALA A 150 9.06 -12.77 -6.70
CA ALA A 150 10.49 -12.99 -6.89
C ALA A 150 11.10 -13.88 -5.78
N HIS A 151 10.56 -13.83 -4.56
CA HIS A 151 10.94 -14.73 -3.45
C HIS A 151 10.67 -16.22 -3.73
N LEU A 152 9.88 -16.54 -4.76
CA LEU A 152 9.61 -17.91 -5.21
C LEU A 152 10.71 -18.45 -6.15
N LEU A 153 11.63 -17.60 -6.61
CA LEU A 153 12.76 -18.02 -7.43
C LEU A 153 13.76 -18.81 -6.58
N THR A 154 14.27 -19.91 -7.14
CA THR A 154 15.28 -20.74 -6.46
C THR A 154 16.60 -19.99 -6.24
N ASP A 155 16.95 -19.09 -7.16
CA ASP A 155 18.13 -18.22 -7.03
C ASP A 155 17.72 -16.88 -6.43
N LYS A 156 17.90 -16.75 -5.11
CA LYS A 156 17.54 -15.58 -4.32
C LYS A 156 18.32 -14.32 -4.69
N LYS A 157 19.58 -14.46 -5.14
CA LYS A 157 20.38 -13.31 -5.60
C LYS A 157 19.88 -12.79 -6.93
N ALA A 158 19.54 -13.71 -7.83
CA ALA A 158 18.88 -13.33 -9.08
C ALA A 158 17.51 -12.69 -8.80
N ALA A 159 16.76 -13.19 -7.81
CA ALA A 159 15.50 -12.59 -7.36
C ALA A 159 15.69 -11.14 -6.89
N LEU A 160 16.64 -10.91 -5.97
CA LEU A 160 16.95 -9.57 -5.48
C LEU A 160 17.32 -8.63 -6.64
N GLN A 161 18.16 -9.08 -7.57
CA GLN A 161 18.58 -8.24 -8.69
C GLN A 161 17.42 -7.86 -9.63
N ILE A 162 16.47 -8.76 -9.86
CA ILE A 162 15.25 -8.45 -10.63
C ILE A 162 14.43 -7.38 -9.91
N MET A 163 14.20 -7.56 -8.60
CA MET A 163 13.45 -6.62 -7.78
C MET A 163 14.09 -5.22 -7.76
N ILE A 164 15.42 -5.15 -7.59
CA ILE A 164 16.19 -3.90 -7.64
C ILE A 164 15.99 -3.19 -8.99
N ASN A 165 16.13 -3.92 -10.10
CA ASN A 165 16.02 -3.32 -11.44
C ASN A 165 14.61 -2.76 -11.69
N GLU A 166 13.59 -3.46 -11.23
CA GLU A 166 12.21 -3.04 -11.40
C GLU A 166 11.87 -1.81 -10.60
N GLU A 167 12.31 -1.77 -9.35
CA GLU A 167 12.18 -0.60 -8.49
C GLU A 167 12.94 0.59 -9.04
N LEU A 168 14.14 0.40 -9.57
CA LEU A 168 14.90 1.46 -10.22
C LEU A 168 14.18 2.03 -11.44
N ASP A 169 13.46 1.20 -12.20
CA ASP A 169 12.61 1.69 -13.29
C ASP A 169 11.42 2.49 -12.79
N CYS A 170 10.75 2.05 -11.73
CA CYS A 170 9.66 2.80 -11.11
C CYS A 170 10.16 4.13 -10.52
N ASN A 171 11.34 4.13 -9.90
CA ASN A 171 12.01 5.33 -9.40
C ASN A 171 12.39 6.31 -10.51
N LYS A 172 12.75 5.84 -11.72
CA LYS A 172 12.94 6.74 -12.87
C LYS A 172 11.66 7.48 -13.23
N VAL A 173 10.52 6.78 -13.25
CA VAL A 173 9.20 7.41 -13.52
C VAL A 173 8.84 8.37 -12.40
N GLN A 174 8.97 7.94 -11.14
CA GLN A 174 8.70 8.78 -9.98
C GLN A 174 9.53 10.06 -10.01
N LEU A 175 10.84 9.96 -10.28
CA LEU A 175 11.75 11.08 -10.36
C LEU A 175 11.34 12.06 -11.47
N ALA A 176 11.05 11.54 -12.66
CA ALA A 176 10.61 12.36 -13.78
C ALA A 176 9.30 13.11 -13.47
N VAL A 177 8.35 12.46 -12.78
CA VAL A 177 7.10 13.11 -12.34
C VAL A 177 7.37 14.12 -11.24
N LEU A 178 8.18 13.78 -10.24
CA LEU A 178 8.54 14.66 -9.12
C LEU A 178 9.17 15.96 -9.63
N GLU A 179 10.06 15.87 -10.61
CA GLU A 179 10.66 17.04 -11.28
C GLU A 179 9.61 17.89 -12.03
N LYS A 180 8.69 17.26 -12.78
CA LYS A 180 7.61 17.97 -13.52
C LYS A 180 6.66 18.72 -12.60
N VAL A 181 6.31 18.12 -11.45
CA VAL A 181 5.33 18.70 -10.50
C VAL A 181 5.96 19.74 -9.58
N GLY A 182 7.29 19.94 -9.64
CA GLY A 182 7.99 20.94 -8.85
C GLY A 182 8.42 20.47 -7.47
N GLY A 183 8.72 19.17 -7.32
CA GLY A 183 9.18 18.58 -6.06
C GLY A 183 10.40 19.29 -5.48
N ALA A 184 10.52 19.26 -4.15
CA ALA A 184 11.60 19.96 -3.47
C ALA A 184 12.96 19.31 -3.80
N LYS A 185 14.01 20.13 -3.86
CA LYS A 185 15.37 19.64 -4.21
C LYS A 185 15.82 18.47 -3.33
N TYR A 186 15.53 18.49 -2.04
CA TYR A 186 15.92 17.41 -1.13
C TYR A 186 15.19 16.09 -1.41
N GLU A 187 13.95 16.13 -1.91
CA GLU A 187 13.18 14.94 -2.30
C GLU A 187 13.72 14.35 -3.61
N ILE A 188 14.04 15.23 -4.56
CA ILE A 188 14.69 14.86 -5.83
C ILE A 188 16.06 14.21 -5.56
N ASP A 189 16.88 14.84 -4.70
CA ASP A 189 18.20 14.32 -4.35
C ASP A 189 18.08 12.99 -3.58
N TYR A 190 17.10 12.87 -2.66
CA TYR A 190 16.81 11.63 -1.94
C TYR A 190 16.44 10.49 -2.90
N LEU A 191 15.55 10.75 -3.86
CA LEU A 191 15.09 9.75 -4.81
C LEU A 191 16.20 9.32 -5.78
N ARG A 192 17.05 10.26 -6.23
CA ARG A 192 18.23 9.96 -7.04
C ARG A 192 19.27 9.09 -6.32
N ALA A 193 19.33 9.18 -4.99
CA ALA A 193 20.24 8.39 -4.18
C ALA A 193 19.72 6.96 -3.90
N GLN A 194 18.47 6.65 -4.23
CA GLN A 194 17.90 5.32 -4.04
C GLN A 194 18.59 4.31 -4.97
N LYS A 195 18.93 3.15 -4.41
CA LYS A 195 19.56 2.04 -5.15
C LYS A 195 18.58 0.93 -5.53
N GLY A 196 17.34 1.01 -5.05
CA GLY A 196 16.33 -0.03 -5.24
C GLY A 196 16.53 -1.27 -4.36
N ASP A 197 17.52 -1.27 -3.48
CA ASP A 197 17.91 -2.37 -2.59
C ASP A 197 17.06 -2.44 -1.30
N HIS A 198 15.96 -1.69 -1.22
CA HIS A 198 15.10 -1.65 -0.05
C HIS A 198 14.32 -2.95 0.23
N PHE A 199 14.50 -3.97 -0.63
CA PHE A 199 13.93 -5.30 -0.48
C PHE A 199 14.82 -6.27 0.29
N ASP A 200 16.12 -5.98 0.42
CA ASP A 200 17.11 -6.70 1.24
C ASP A 200 17.08 -6.06 2.66
N ILE A 201 16.18 -6.58 3.49
CA ILE A 201 15.82 -6.01 4.80
C ILE A 201 16.91 -6.30 5.83
N ASP A 202 17.50 -7.49 5.80
CA ASP A 202 18.54 -7.90 6.74
C ASP A 202 19.98 -7.62 6.24
N LYS A 203 20.12 -7.22 4.97
CA LYS A 203 21.36 -6.79 4.30
C LYS A 203 22.33 -7.93 4.02
N ASP A 204 21.82 -9.12 3.75
CA ASP A 204 22.62 -10.29 3.42
C ASP A 204 22.93 -10.42 1.91
N GLY A 205 22.33 -9.55 1.09
CA GLY A 205 22.52 -9.50 -0.36
C GLY A 205 21.70 -10.52 -1.14
N ASP A 206 20.63 -11.06 -0.56
CA ASP A 206 19.62 -11.84 -1.25
C ASP A 206 18.18 -11.33 -1.02
N TYR A 207 17.18 -12.02 -1.58
CA TYR A 207 15.78 -11.71 -1.31
C TYR A 207 15.04 -13.01 -1.04
N ASP A 208 14.64 -13.20 0.20
CA ASP A 208 14.00 -14.44 0.63
C ASP A 208 12.77 -14.25 1.55
N MET A 209 12.39 -15.34 2.23
CA MET A 209 11.25 -15.33 3.13
C MET A 209 11.49 -14.53 4.41
N ASP A 210 12.72 -14.38 4.86
CA ASP A 210 13.06 -13.62 6.05
C ASP A 210 13.00 -12.12 5.75
N ASP A 211 13.45 -11.68 4.57
CA ASP A 211 13.14 -10.34 4.07
C ASP A 211 11.63 -10.10 3.97
N TYR A 212 10.92 -11.02 3.32
CA TYR A 212 9.48 -10.90 3.11
C TYR A 212 8.70 -10.80 4.44
N LYS A 213 9.09 -11.57 5.46
CA LYS A 213 8.51 -11.52 6.81
C LYS A 213 8.96 -10.29 7.61
N GLY A 214 10.18 -9.80 7.35
CA GLY A 214 10.75 -8.61 7.98
C GLY A 214 10.06 -7.33 7.53
N ARG A 215 9.37 -7.35 6.38
CA ARG A 215 8.54 -6.24 5.91
C ARG A 215 7.42 -5.95 6.90
N LYS A 216 7.39 -4.71 7.37
CA LYS A 216 6.29 -4.17 8.17
C LYS A 216 5.17 -3.74 7.22
N TRP A 217 4.36 -4.72 6.79
CA TRP A 217 3.13 -4.49 6.01
C TRP A 217 2.07 -3.80 6.84
#